data_AF-A0AAD8EE61-F1
#
_entry.id   AF-A0AAD8EE61-F1
#
_cell.length_a   1.000
_cell.length_b   1.000
_cell.length_c   1.000
_cell.angle_alpha   90.00
_cell.angle_beta   90.00
_cell.angle_gamma   90.00
#
_symmetry.space_group_name_H-M   'P 1'
#
loop_
_entity.id
_entity.type
_entity.pdbx_description
1 polymer ?
#
loop_
_entity_poly.entity_id
_entity_poly.type
_entity_poly.pdbx_seq_one_letter_code
_entity_poly.pdbx_strand_id
1 'polypeptide(L)' 'SERVGEAAYSSLWYDYPTSIKHSLTFIIARAQKPVVLTLGPFGTLSMELFGK' A
#
# COMPACT_ATOMS: atom_id res chain seq x y z
N SER A 1 0.31 -2.46 -3.16
CA SER A 1 0.51 -1.16 -2.45
C SER A 1 1.14 -1.33 -1.07
N GLU A 2 1.21 -2.55 -0.53
CA GLU A 2 1.86 -2.87 0.74
C GLU A 2 3.27 -2.29 0.88
N ARG A 3 4.15 -2.52 -0.11
CA ARG A 3 5.53 -1.97 -0.12
C ARG A 3 5.61 -0.45 -0.03
N VAL A 4 4.60 0.28 -0.50
CA VAL A 4 4.55 1.75 -0.40
C VAL A 4 4.19 2.17 1.02
N GLY A 5 3.25 1.47 1.65
CA GLY A 5 2.90 1.70 3.05
C GLY A 5 4.06 1.41 3.99
N GLU A 6 4.79 0.33 3.72
CA GLU A 6 5.98 -0.05 4.46
C GLU A 6 7.10 0.98 4.31
N ALA A 7 7.44 1.39 3.08
CA ALA A 7 8.44 2.43 2.85
C ALA A 7 8.07 3.77 3.51
N ALA A 8 6.78 4.14 3.49
CA ALA A 8 6.28 5.33 4.16
C ALA A 8 6.40 5.23 5.68
N TYR A 9 6.04 4.08 6.26
CA TYR A 9 6.12 3.85 7.70
C TYR A 9 7.57 3.80 8.21
N SER A 10 8.49 3.19 7.45
CA SER A 10 9.92 3.10 7.77
C SER A 10 10.69 4.40 7.57
N SER A 11 10.06 5.46 7.04
CA SER A 11 10.69 6.77 6.92
C SER A 11 10.73 7.52 8.26
N LEU A 12 11.53 8.59 8.34
CA LEU A 12 11.59 9.50 9.51
C LEU A 12 10.37 10.44 9.58
N TRP A 13 9.17 9.92 9.31
CA TRP A 13 7.95 10.71 9.13
C TRP A 13 7.58 11.55 10.35
N TYR A 14 7.99 11.11 11.53
CA TYR A 14 7.82 11.82 12.79
C TYR A 14 8.60 13.14 12.86
N ASP A 15 9.64 13.33 12.04
CA ASP A 15 10.45 14.56 11.98
C ASP A 15 9.99 15.53 10.88
N TYR A 16 9.01 15.14 10.05
CA TYR A 16 8.54 15.98 8.94
C TYR A 16 7.58 17.08 9.39
N PRO A 17 7.34 18.12 8.56
CA PRO A 17 6.28 19.10 8.80
C PRO A 17 4.90 18.44 8.93
N THR A 18 4.00 19.02 9.72
CA THR A 18 2.66 18.48 9.99
C THR A 18 1.85 18.21 8.72
N SER A 19 2.02 19.03 7.69
CA SER A 19 1.39 18.83 6.38
C SER A 19 1.78 17.51 5.73
N ILE A 20 3.08 17.18 5.75
CA ILE A 20 3.61 15.92 5.22
C ILE A 20 3.16 14.75 6.09
N LYS A 21 3.20 14.88 7.43
CA LYS A 21 2.74 13.82 8.35
C LYS A 21 1.30 13.40 8.04
N HIS A 22 0.41 14.38 7.87
CA HIS A 22 -1.00 14.10 7.59
C HIS A 22 -1.17 13.34 6.26
N SER A 23 -0.50 13.77 5.20
CA SER A 23 -0.48 13.05 3.93
C SER A 23 0.09 11.63 4.06
N LEU A 24 1.16 11.47 4.82
CA LEU A 24 1.81 10.17 5.00
C LEU A 24 0.94 9.20 5.79
N THR A 25 0.24 9.67 6.82
CA THR A 25 -0.74 8.88 7.57
C THR A 25 -1.84 8.36 6.64
N PHE A 26 -2.35 9.21 5.73
CA PHE A 26 -3.32 8.75 4.72
C PHE A 26 -2.72 7.70 3.77
N ILE A 27 -1.48 7.88 3.33
CA ILE A 27 -0.79 6.93 2.46
C ILE A 27 -0.66 5.57 3.17
N ILE A 28 -0.21 5.56 4.43
CA ILE A 28 -0.05 4.36 5.24
C ILE A 28 -1.41 3.68 5.46
N ALA A 29 -2.43 4.43 5.88
CA ALA A 29 -3.78 3.90 6.09
C ALA A 29 -4.39 3.32 4.80
N ARG A 30 -4.18 3.98 3.65
CA ARG A 30 -4.64 3.45 2.36
C ARG A 30 -3.88 2.18 1.98
N ALA A 31 -2.57 2.16 2.18
CA ALA A 31 -1.72 1.04 1.79
C ALA A 31 -2.07 -0.27 2.51
N GLN A 32 -2.65 -0.20 3.71
CA GLN A 32 -3.19 -1.37 4.43
C GLN A 32 -4.31 -2.10 3.67
N LYS A 33 -4.97 -1.43 2.72
CA LYS A 33 -5.93 -2.05 1.79
C LYS A 33 -5.25 -2.20 0.43
N PRO A 34 -4.64 -3.35 0.14
CA PRO A 34 -4.00 -3.57 -1.15
C PRO A 34 -5.00 -3.40 -2.29
N VAL A 35 -4.56 -2.75 -3.37
CA VAL A 35 -5.33 -2.74 -4.62
C VAL A 35 -5.23 -4.14 -5.22
N VAL A 36 -6.35 -4.86 -5.20
CA VAL A 36 -6.45 -6.22 -5.71
C VAL A 36 -7.36 -6.20 -6.92
N LEU A 37 -6.87 -6.76 -8.03
CA LEU A 37 -7.68 -7.02 -9.21
C LEU A 37 -8.31 -8.40 -9.06
N THR A 38 -9.63 -8.47 -9.10
CA THR A 38 -10.39 -9.72 -8.97
C THR A 38 -10.96 -10.12 -10.32
N LEU A 39 -10.72 -11.36 -10.74
CA LEU A 39 -11.34 -11.98 -11.92
C LEU A 39 -12.70 -12.60 -11.57
N GLY A 40 -13.58 -11.87 -10.90
CA GLY A 40 -14.88 -12.40 -10.46
C GLY A 40 -14.75 -13.74 -9.71
N PRO A 41 -15.35 -14.84 -10.20
CA PRO A 41 -15.30 -16.15 -9.53
C PRO A 41 -13.93 -16.85 -9.64
N PHE A 42 -13.04 -16.39 -10.52
CA PHE A 42 -11.74 -17.05 -10.79
C PHE A 42 -10.64 -16.63 -9.80
N GLY A 43 -10.95 -15.76 -8.84
CA GLY A 43 -10.04 -15.34 -7.78
C GLY A 43 -9.33 -14.01 -8.08
N THR A 44 -8.20 -13.79 -7.41
CA THR A 44 -7.43 -12.54 -7.47
C THR A 44 -6.24 -12.67 -8.42
N LEU A 45 -6.01 -11.63 -9.23
CA LEU A 45 -4.82 -11.54 -10.07
C LEU A 45 -3.58 -11.33 -9.21
N SER A 46 -2.69 -12.30 -9.24
CA SER A 46 -1.35 -12.22 -8.67
C SER A 46 -0.32 -12.64 -9.71
N MET A 47 0.94 -12.22 -9.54
CA MET A 47 2.03 -12.68 -10.42
C MET A 47 2.20 -14.21 -10.33
N GLU A 48 1.91 -14.79 -9.17
CA GLU A 48 1.89 -16.23 -8.94
C GLU A 48 0.85 -16.96 -9.81
N LEU A 49 -0.30 -16.32 -10.09
CA LEU A 49 -1.34 -16.86 -10.97
C LEU A 49 -0.91 -16.87 -12.45
N PHE A 50 -0.11 -15.88 -12.88
CA PHE A 50 0.39 -15.77 -14.26
C PHE A 50 1.68 -16.57 -14.53
N GLY A 51 2.42 -16.95 -13.49
CA GLY A 51 3.71 -17.65 -13.60
C GLY A 51 3.59 -19.17 -13.76
N LYS A 52 2.39 -19.70 -13.95
CA LYS A 52 2.09 -21.12 -14.18
C LYS A 52 1.46 -21.29 -15.55
#